data_AF-A0A7W6CJP3-F1
#
_entry.id   AF-A0A7W6CJP3-F1
#
_cell.length_a   1.000
_cell.length_b   1.000
_cell.length_c   1.000
_cell.angle_alpha   90.00
_cell.angle_beta   90.00
_cell.angle_gamma   90.00
#
_symmetry.space_group_name_H-M   'P 1'
#
loop_
_entity.id
_entity.type
_entity.pdbx_description
1 polymer ?
#
loop_
_entity_poly.entity_id
_entity_poly.type
_entity_poly.pdbx_seq_one_letter_code
_entity_poly.pdbx_strand_id
1 'polypeptide(L)'
;MQDHSLSRRAMRAVLGVALAALCAEQVAAQEAAAIPPVPVPAAATPDAKLPSLHIRCDGNPPHMSDAESFARFVGAVTLLALFAPRPELPSPEKRVFGEAGVAICSQLIDDPAHREKNTLRRLPLLLARAAHNIEAKHYDKALADVVQARAEAAAEGLTSNPYFQRSMGISLDRFEAAARIRMGDAAGARDAGLAAAVAAPYSFVPVMTGQDFGWANRKDGGLAENYLAAADRMVITSAMIHANRLEDQNQLAAAAALREAVIVRAQAVVTDSKNSAPLADAAITHALAGDWTRAEARAGEARANLEARDAEGKPENDRAGVVEKLDFLGILQMVREGRLDQARRMFGARSEWSSISYGARFLLVDKLRKDAPKDQLTGVLATGSDEQWDVMRRRILATQLQNDTNNRTLFSNILTYAKVDDYERLSKIVWNTDKSRMIGKEPIKNSRFYQVNTASAPISSPFAQMDALMLHAALLAKARGFKGFTMIAPRAVGDWMWVAFGNPGDADSPAAMFIDADKAIAELRQIIPTPEEVTARQAEREKAALKKASA
;
A
#
# COMPACT_ATOMS: atom_id res chain seq x y z
N MET A 1 -33.06 12.23 18.69
CA MET A 1 -31.91 13.10 19.04
C MET A 1 -30.76 12.20 19.46
N GLN A 2 -29.91 11.79 18.51
CA GLN A 2 -28.70 11.03 18.80
C GLN A 2 -27.52 11.99 18.78
N ASP A 3 -26.65 11.86 19.78
CA ASP A 3 -25.59 12.79 20.14
C ASP A 3 -24.54 12.96 19.01
N HIS A 4 -24.55 14.12 18.36
CA HIS A 4 -23.71 14.47 17.21
C HIS A 4 -22.27 14.88 17.60
N SER A 5 -21.87 14.73 18.86
CA SER A 5 -20.53 15.09 19.34
C SER A 5 -19.42 14.08 18.94
N LEU A 6 -19.78 12.82 18.72
CA LEU A 6 -18.86 11.74 18.29
C LEU A 6 -18.39 11.89 16.83
N SER A 7 -19.25 12.38 15.94
CA SER A 7 -18.93 12.58 14.51
C SER A 7 -17.86 13.65 14.28
N ARG A 8 -17.84 14.73 15.08
CA ARG A 8 -16.84 15.80 14.95
C ARG A 8 -15.45 15.40 15.48
N ARG A 9 -15.38 14.51 16.48
CA ARG A 9 -14.10 13.98 17.00
C ARG A 9 -13.52 12.92 16.07
N ALA A 10 -14.35 12.04 15.50
CA ALA A 10 -13.92 11.06 14.50
C ALA A 10 -13.40 11.73 13.21
N MET A 11 -14.07 12.79 12.72
CA MET A 11 -13.67 13.48 11.49
C MET A 11 -12.35 14.29 11.66
N ARG A 12 -12.07 14.83 12.85
CA ARG A 12 -10.77 15.47 13.18
C ARG A 12 -9.64 14.45 13.39
N ALA A 13 -9.93 13.29 13.96
CA ALA A 13 -8.95 12.22 14.13
C ALA A 13 -8.58 11.56 12.79
N VAL A 14 -9.54 11.42 11.87
CA VAL A 14 -9.32 10.80 10.54
C VAL A 14 -8.46 11.69 9.62
N LEU A 15 -8.65 13.02 9.65
CA LEU A 15 -7.79 13.94 8.90
C LEU A 15 -6.37 14.02 9.48
N GLY A 16 -6.22 13.91 10.81
CA GLY A 16 -4.91 13.88 11.48
C GLY A 16 -4.13 12.57 11.22
N VAL A 17 -4.82 11.44 11.07
CA VAL A 17 -4.19 10.13 10.82
C VAL A 17 -3.78 9.94 9.36
N ALA A 18 -4.51 10.51 8.40
CA ALA A 18 -4.11 10.51 6.99
C ALA A 18 -2.86 11.38 6.73
N LEU A 19 -2.67 12.47 7.49
CA LEU A 19 -1.45 13.28 7.46
C LEU A 19 -0.29 12.67 8.26
N ALA A 20 -0.56 11.96 9.36
CA ALA A 20 0.48 11.25 10.11
C ALA A 20 1.12 10.10 9.30
N ALA A 21 0.39 9.53 8.33
CA ALA A 21 0.93 8.53 7.40
C ALA A 21 1.93 9.13 6.40
N LEU A 22 1.81 10.41 6.04
CA LEU A 22 2.79 11.12 5.19
C LEU A 22 4.13 11.36 5.91
N CYS A 23 4.13 11.43 7.25
CA CYS A 23 5.37 11.56 8.04
C CYS A 23 5.96 10.21 8.45
N ALA A 24 5.20 9.12 8.45
CA ALA A 24 5.65 7.84 9.01
C ALA A 24 6.76 7.16 8.19
N GLU A 25 6.83 7.38 6.88
CA GLU A 25 7.92 6.81 6.05
C GLU A 25 9.23 7.61 6.13
N GLN A 26 9.18 8.92 6.45
CA GLN A 26 10.39 9.74 6.65
C GLN A 26 10.85 9.81 8.12
N VAL A 27 9.94 9.72 9.11
CA VAL A 27 10.30 9.71 10.54
C VAL A 27 10.84 8.35 11.00
N ALA A 28 10.48 7.25 10.32
CA ALA A 28 11.08 5.93 10.60
C ALA A 28 12.61 5.87 10.39
N ALA A 29 13.19 6.83 9.67
CA ALA A 29 14.64 6.93 9.45
C ALA A 29 15.39 7.76 10.52
N GLN A 30 14.69 8.46 11.41
CA GLN A 30 15.29 9.40 12.38
C GLN A 30 15.18 8.96 13.85
N GLU A 31 14.28 8.02 14.19
CA GLU A 31 14.20 7.40 15.53
C GLU A 31 15.09 6.14 15.70
N ALA A 32 15.97 5.83 14.74
CA ALA A 32 16.90 4.70 14.83
C ALA A 32 18.07 4.91 15.81
N ALA A 33 18.10 6.01 16.57
CA ALA A 33 19.18 6.36 17.48
C ALA A 33 18.75 6.30 18.96
N ALA A 34 18.20 5.16 19.41
CA ALA A 34 18.30 4.67 20.80
C ALA A 34 17.53 3.34 20.94
N ILE A 35 18.04 2.25 20.37
CA ILE A 35 17.57 0.91 20.75
C ILE A 35 18.33 0.54 22.03
N PRO A 36 17.69 0.45 23.21
CA PRO A 36 18.34 -0.10 24.39
C PRO A 36 18.78 -1.55 24.10
N PRO A 37 19.90 -2.02 24.67
CA PRO A 37 20.38 -3.38 24.44
C PRO A 37 19.27 -4.39 24.81
N VAL A 38 19.01 -5.31 23.88
CA VAL A 38 18.09 -6.43 24.08
C VAL A 38 18.57 -7.21 25.31
N PRO A 39 17.73 -7.41 26.36
CA PRO A 39 18.11 -8.26 27.47
C PRO A 39 18.32 -9.68 26.96
N VAL A 40 19.49 -10.23 27.25
CA VAL A 40 19.83 -11.64 27.01
C VAL A 40 18.76 -12.51 27.68
N PRO A 41 18.17 -13.52 27.00
CA PRO A 41 17.15 -14.35 27.61
C PRO A 41 17.72 -15.06 28.84
N ALA A 42 17.03 -14.92 29.98
CA ALA A 42 17.25 -15.79 31.12
C ALA A 42 17.05 -17.25 30.69
N ALA A 43 17.94 -18.12 31.13
CA ALA A 43 17.94 -19.54 30.80
C ALA A 43 16.55 -20.17 31.01
N ALA A 44 16.08 -20.90 29.99
CA ALA A 44 14.77 -21.53 29.97
C ALA A 44 14.65 -22.63 31.03
N THR A 45 13.48 -22.70 31.67
CA THR A 45 13.07 -23.82 32.53
C THR A 45 12.85 -25.09 31.69
N PRO A 46 13.15 -26.30 32.22
CA PRO A 46 13.38 -27.49 31.37
C PRO A 46 12.15 -28.26 30.86
N ASP A 47 10.90 -27.84 31.09
CA ASP A 47 9.72 -28.71 30.83
C ASP A 47 8.61 -28.10 29.92
N ALA A 48 8.88 -27.02 29.19
CA ALA A 48 7.92 -26.53 28.20
C ALA A 48 8.04 -27.35 26.89
N LYS A 49 7.02 -28.16 26.57
CA LYS A 49 6.91 -28.87 25.28
C LYS A 49 7.11 -27.86 24.14
N LEU A 50 8.12 -28.09 23.29
CA LEU A 50 8.42 -27.18 22.18
C LEU A 50 7.19 -26.99 21.29
N PRO A 51 6.93 -25.76 20.79
CA PRO A 51 5.86 -25.53 19.83
C PRO A 51 6.07 -26.37 18.56
N SER A 52 4.98 -26.66 17.84
CA SER A 52 5.05 -27.44 16.59
C SER A 52 6.03 -26.87 15.56
N LEU A 53 6.46 -27.73 14.62
CA LEU A 53 7.29 -27.30 13.50
C LEU A 53 6.63 -26.16 12.70
N HIS A 54 5.29 -26.18 12.54
CA HIS A 54 4.57 -25.11 11.84
C HIS A 54 4.69 -23.77 12.57
N ILE A 55 4.44 -23.74 13.89
CA ILE A 55 4.61 -22.51 14.69
C ILE A 55 6.07 -22.01 14.65
N ARG A 56 7.03 -22.92 14.71
CA ARG A 56 8.46 -22.58 14.66
C ARG A 56 8.92 -22.12 13.27
N CYS A 57 8.23 -22.51 12.20
CA CYS A 57 8.46 -22.06 10.83
C CYS A 57 7.79 -20.71 10.58
N ASP A 58 6.45 -20.67 10.51
CA ASP A 58 5.72 -19.46 10.07
C ASP A 58 4.85 -18.82 11.16
N GLY A 59 4.80 -19.43 12.35
CA GLY A 59 4.00 -18.92 13.47
C GLY A 59 2.52 -19.25 13.36
N ASN A 60 2.11 -20.02 12.34
CA ASN A 60 0.74 -20.52 12.19
C ASN A 60 0.67 -22.01 12.54
N PRO A 61 -0.45 -22.47 13.11
CA PRO A 61 -0.62 -23.89 13.42
C PRO A 61 -0.65 -24.76 12.15
N PRO A 62 -0.51 -26.10 12.31
CA PRO A 62 -0.74 -27.04 11.21
C PRO A 62 -2.15 -26.90 10.62
N HIS A 63 -2.29 -27.23 9.33
CA HIS A 63 -3.60 -27.23 8.68
C HIS A 63 -4.51 -28.28 9.30
N MET A 64 -5.66 -27.86 9.84
CA MET A 64 -6.72 -28.77 10.26
C MET A 64 -7.61 -29.09 9.07
N SER A 65 -7.83 -30.38 8.78
CA SER A 65 -8.75 -30.78 7.72
C SER A 65 -10.21 -30.43 8.06
N ASP A 66 -11.08 -30.29 7.05
CA ASP A 66 -12.51 -30.07 7.28
C ASP A 66 -13.15 -31.23 8.06
N ALA A 67 -12.70 -32.46 7.79
CA ALA A 67 -13.11 -33.66 8.53
C ALA A 67 -12.65 -33.64 9.99
N GLU A 68 -11.44 -33.16 10.27
CA GLU A 68 -10.94 -32.97 11.64
C GLU A 68 -11.67 -31.84 12.37
N SER A 69 -11.94 -30.74 11.67
CA SER A 69 -12.71 -29.61 12.18
C SER A 69 -14.15 -30.02 12.51
N PHE A 70 -14.79 -30.79 11.63
CA PHE A 70 -16.11 -31.37 11.85
C PHE A 70 -16.12 -32.42 12.95
N ALA A 71 -15.15 -33.35 12.98
CA ALA A 71 -15.03 -34.35 14.05
C ALA A 71 -14.83 -33.68 15.41
N ARG A 72 -14.05 -32.59 15.50
CA ARG A 72 -13.90 -31.80 16.72
C ARG A 72 -15.17 -31.03 17.07
N PHE A 73 -15.91 -30.48 16.09
CA PHE A 73 -17.18 -29.80 16.33
C PHE A 73 -18.27 -30.76 16.83
N VAL A 74 -18.41 -31.92 16.19
CA VAL A 74 -19.38 -32.97 16.57
C VAL A 74 -18.93 -33.69 17.85
N GLY A 75 -17.64 -33.99 17.98
CA GLY A 75 -17.05 -34.68 19.13
C GLY A 75 -16.78 -33.79 20.35
N ALA A 76 -16.87 -32.47 20.21
CA ALA A 76 -16.94 -31.51 21.33
C ALA A 76 -18.19 -31.71 22.20
N VAL A 77 -19.19 -32.47 21.71
CA VAL A 77 -20.37 -32.83 22.50
C VAL A 77 -20.14 -34.07 23.38
N THR A 78 -19.06 -34.85 23.24
CA THR A 78 -18.93 -36.04 24.13
C THR A 78 -17.54 -36.63 24.43
N LEU A 79 -16.50 -36.57 23.57
CA LEU A 79 -15.26 -37.35 23.82
C LEU A 79 -13.92 -36.71 23.40
N LEU A 80 -13.88 -35.81 22.40
CA LEU A 80 -12.60 -35.26 21.92
C LEU A 80 -12.01 -34.17 22.84
N ALA A 81 -12.83 -33.50 23.66
CA ALA A 81 -12.37 -32.48 24.60
C ALA A 81 -11.49 -33.04 25.75
N LEU A 82 -11.55 -34.35 26.00
CA LEU A 82 -10.80 -35.04 27.07
C LEU A 82 -9.50 -35.70 26.58
N PHE A 83 -9.39 -36.05 25.29
CA PHE A 83 -8.26 -36.85 24.76
C PHE A 83 -7.51 -36.19 23.59
N ALA A 84 -8.07 -35.20 22.91
CA ALA A 84 -7.36 -34.48 21.87
C ALA A 84 -6.62 -33.28 22.47
N PRO A 85 -5.31 -33.12 22.22
CA PRO A 85 -4.60 -31.92 22.64
C PRO A 85 -5.27 -30.67 22.05
N ARG A 86 -5.32 -29.60 22.86
CA ARG A 86 -5.86 -28.31 22.44
C ARG A 86 -5.15 -27.88 21.15
N PRO A 87 -5.89 -27.40 20.13
CA PRO A 87 -5.26 -26.90 18.92
C PRO A 87 -4.28 -25.79 19.30
N GLU A 88 -3.08 -25.83 18.70
CA GLU A 88 -2.13 -24.75 18.87
C GLU A 88 -2.71 -23.46 18.27
N LEU A 89 -2.53 -22.36 18.99
CA LEU A 89 -2.90 -21.03 18.51
C LEU A 89 -1.74 -20.42 17.72
N PRO A 90 -2.02 -19.55 16.73
CA PRO A 90 -0.96 -18.77 16.09
C PRO A 90 -0.07 -18.08 17.13
N SER A 91 1.24 -18.19 16.96
CA SER A 91 2.26 -17.61 17.85
C SER A 91 3.44 -17.08 17.02
N PRO A 92 3.28 -15.94 16.32
CA PRO A 92 4.33 -15.34 15.49
C PRO A 92 5.68 -15.14 16.18
N GLU A 93 5.66 -14.85 17.48
CA GLU A 93 6.82 -14.63 18.33
C GLU A 93 7.65 -15.89 18.62
N LYS A 94 7.10 -17.08 18.33
CA LYS A 94 7.76 -18.37 18.55
C LYS A 94 8.45 -18.92 17.29
N ARG A 95 8.42 -18.16 16.19
CA ARG A 95 9.19 -18.49 14.99
C ARG A 95 10.68 -18.50 15.30
N VAL A 96 11.38 -19.45 14.72
CA VAL A 96 12.84 -19.47 14.69
C VAL A 96 13.30 -18.50 13.59
N PHE A 97 14.56 -18.08 13.61
CA PHE A 97 15.11 -17.06 12.71
C PHE A 97 16.26 -17.60 11.85
N GLY A 98 16.41 -17.07 10.63
CA GLY A 98 17.53 -17.36 9.73
C GLY A 98 17.71 -18.84 9.43
N GLU A 99 18.96 -19.33 9.40
CA GLU A 99 19.31 -20.72 9.09
C GLU A 99 18.53 -21.76 9.90
N ALA A 100 18.31 -21.49 11.19
CA ALA A 100 17.55 -22.40 12.04
C ALA A 100 16.07 -22.43 11.64
N GLY A 101 15.50 -21.31 11.19
CA GLY A 101 14.16 -21.26 10.58
C GLY A 101 14.09 -22.02 9.25
N VAL A 102 15.11 -21.88 8.38
CA VAL A 102 15.23 -22.64 7.13
C VAL A 102 15.20 -24.15 7.41
N ALA A 103 15.94 -24.60 8.42
CA ALA A 103 15.98 -26.02 8.78
C ALA A 103 14.61 -26.55 9.26
N ILE A 104 13.86 -25.75 10.03
CA ILE A 104 12.52 -26.13 10.50
C ILE A 104 11.54 -26.20 9.33
N CYS A 105 11.50 -25.19 8.46
CA CYS A 105 10.59 -25.20 7.32
C CYS A 105 10.95 -26.33 6.34
N SER A 106 12.23 -26.67 6.17
CA SER A 106 12.66 -27.78 5.30
C SER A 106 12.14 -29.14 5.79
N GLN A 107 12.00 -29.36 7.11
CA GLN A 107 11.34 -30.57 7.63
C GLN A 107 9.86 -30.65 7.19
N LEU A 108 9.16 -29.51 7.13
CA LEU A 108 7.76 -29.49 6.70
C LEU A 108 7.60 -29.58 5.17
N ILE A 109 8.62 -29.23 4.40
CA ILE A 109 8.53 -29.14 2.95
C ILE A 109 9.08 -30.40 2.28
N ASP A 110 10.25 -30.88 2.74
CA ASP A 110 11.08 -31.86 2.04
C ASP A 110 11.14 -33.22 2.75
N ASP A 111 11.07 -33.27 4.09
CA ASP A 111 11.15 -34.55 4.84
C ASP A 111 9.86 -35.37 4.66
N PRO A 112 9.92 -36.56 4.03
CA PRO A 112 8.74 -37.40 3.80
C PRO A 112 7.95 -37.75 5.08
N ALA A 113 8.59 -37.79 6.24
CA ALA A 113 7.95 -38.14 7.50
C ALA A 113 7.10 -36.99 8.08
N HIS A 114 7.51 -35.74 7.87
CA HIS A 114 6.88 -34.55 8.45
C HIS A 114 6.25 -33.61 7.41
N ARG A 115 6.32 -33.99 6.13
CA ARG A 115 5.85 -33.19 5.00
C ARG A 115 4.39 -32.76 5.16
N GLU A 116 4.15 -31.46 5.05
CA GLU A 116 2.79 -30.91 4.92
C GLU A 116 2.18 -31.42 3.60
N LYS A 117 1.02 -32.06 3.71
CA LYS A 117 0.31 -32.72 2.60
C LYS A 117 -0.73 -31.83 1.96
N ASN A 118 -1.24 -30.82 2.68
CA ASN A 118 -2.18 -29.87 2.12
C ASN A 118 -1.45 -28.86 1.24
N THR A 119 -1.63 -28.94 -0.09
CA THR A 119 -0.88 -28.10 -1.03
C THR A 119 -1.12 -26.61 -0.80
N LEU A 120 -2.33 -26.19 -0.43
CA LEU A 120 -2.63 -24.79 -0.11
C LEU A 120 -1.86 -24.29 1.13
N ARG A 121 -1.61 -25.16 2.13
CA ARG A 121 -0.77 -24.86 3.30
C ARG A 121 0.72 -24.90 2.99
N ARG A 122 1.15 -25.71 2.01
CA ARG A 122 2.56 -25.77 1.58
C ARG A 122 3.06 -24.44 1.01
N LEU A 123 2.23 -23.72 0.25
CA LEU A 123 2.60 -22.44 -0.35
C LEU A 123 3.12 -21.41 0.68
N PRO A 124 2.38 -21.08 1.76
CA PRO A 124 2.90 -20.17 2.79
C PRO A 124 4.11 -20.74 3.56
N LEU A 125 4.30 -22.06 3.64
CA LEU A 125 5.50 -22.65 4.24
C LEU A 125 6.74 -22.47 3.35
N LEU A 126 6.60 -22.61 2.03
CA LEU A 126 7.67 -22.30 1.07
C LEU A 126 8.06 -20.83 1.15
N LEU A 127 7.08 -19.92 1.26
CA LEU A 127 7.33 -18.49 1.43
C LEU A 127 7.93 -18.14 2.80
N ALA A 128 7.56 -18.88 3.86
CA ALA A 128 8.22 -18.77 5.15
C ALA A 128 9.69 -19.20 5.09
N ARG A 129 10.00 -20.29 4.37
CA ARG A 129 11.39 -20.67 4.11
C ARG A 129 12.12 -19.62 3.28
N ALA A 130 11.47 -19.02 2.28
CA ALA A 130 12.03 -17.90 1.52
C ALA A 130 12.34 -16.70 2.43
N ALA A 131 11.45 -16.37 3.38
CA ALA A 131 11.69 -15.34 4.38
C ALA A 131 12.93 -15.66 5.23
N HIS A 132 13.05 -16.88 5.75
CA HIS A 132 14.23 -17.30 6.51
C HIS A 132 15.51 -17.34 5.68
N ASN A 133 15.44 -17.67 4.39
CA ASN A 133 16.56 -17.56 3.47
C ASN A 133 16.98 -16.10 3.29
N ILE A 134 16.04 -15.14 3.21
CA ILE A 134 16.35 -13.70 3.20
C ILE A 134 17.00 -13.26 4.51
N GLU A 135 16.47 -13.69 5.66
CA GLU A 135 17.04 -13.44 6.99
C GLU A 135 18.49 -13.95 7.10
N ALA A 136 18.77 -15.11 6.51
CA ALA A 136 20.10 -15.71 6.43
C ALA A 136 20.96 -15.13 5.29
N LYS A 137 20.45 -14.16 4.52
CA LYS A 137 21.10 -13.55 3.35
C LYS A 137 21.38 -14.51 2.18
N HIS A 138 20.64 -15.61 2.12
CA HIS A 138 20.62 -16.60 1.04
C HIS A 138 19.55 -16.24 -0.01
N TYR A 139 19.71 -15.09 -0.67
CA TYR A 139 18.69 -14.51 -1.56
C TYR A 139 18.38 -15.37 -2.80
N ASP A 140 19.38 -16.07 -3.32
CA ASP A 140 19.24 -17.04 -4.41
C ASP A 140 18.35 -18.23 -4.01
N LYS A 141 18.52 -18.75 -2.79
CA LYS A 141 17.67 -19.82 -2.24
C LYS A 141 16.25 -19.35 -1.99
N ALA A 142 16.08 -18.10 -1.54
CA ALA A 142 14.76 -17.50 -1.40
C ALA A 142 14.01 -17.42 -2.75
N LEU A 143 14.71 -17.05 -3.83
CA LEU A 143 14.15 -17.10 -5.18
C LEU A 143 13.77 -18.51 -5.62
N ALA A 144 14.62 -19.51 -5.30
CA ALA A 144 14.31 -20.91 -5.59
C ALA A 144 13.03 -21.39 -4.88
N ASP A 145 12.82 -20.99 -3.62
CA ASP A 145 11.57 -21.26 -2.89
C ASP A 145 10.35 -20.64 -3.55
N VAL A 146 10.47 -19.41 -4.08
CA VAL A 146 9.38 -18.75 -4.82
C VAL A 146 9.08 -19.49 -6.12
N VAL A 147 10.10 -19.93 -6.85
CA VAL A 147 9.93 -20.73 -8.08
C VAL A 147 9.22 -22.05 -7.77
N GLN A 148 9.62 -22.73 -6.68
CA GLN A 148 8.95 -23.95 -6.22
C GLN A 148 7.49 -23.68 -5.85
N ALA A 149 7.20 -22.60 -5.11
CA ALA A 149 5.84 -22.22 -4.75
C ALA A 149 4.97 -21.91 -5.97
N ARG A 150 5.51 -21.23 -7.00
CA ARG A 150 4.82 -21.03 -8.28
C ARG A 150 4.51 -22.35 -8.98
N ALA A 151 5.46 -23.29 -9.00
CA ALA A 151 5.27 -24.59 -9.61
C ALA A 151 4.19 -25.42 -8.89
N GLU A 152 4.21 -25.47 -7.55
CA GLU A 152 3.18 -26.14 -6.76
C GLU A 152 1.80 -25.47 -6.96
N ALA A 153 1.73 -24.14 -6.98
CA ALA A 153 0.48 -23.42 -7.25
C ALA A 153 -0.06 -23.69 -8.66
N ALA A 154 0.81 -23.78 -9.67
CA ALA A 154 0.41 -24.10 -11.04
C ALA A 154 -0.11 -25.53 -11.18
N ALA A 155 0.52 -26.49 -10.51
CA ALA A 155 0.07 -27.90 -10.49
C ALA A 155 -1.34 -28.06 -9.90
N GLU A 156 -1.71 -27.20 -8.95
CA GLU A 156 -3.05 -27.16 -8.34
C GLU A 156 -4.06 -26.28 -9.12
N GLY A 157 -3.67 -25.71 -10.27
CA GLY A 157 -4.52 -24.81 -11.05
C GLY A 157 -4.80 -23.45 -10.38
N LEU A 158 -4.09 -23.11 -9.31
CA LEU A 158 -4.27 -21.87 -8.56
C LEU A 158 -3.80 -20.65 -9.35
N THR A 159 -2.82 -20.80 -10.24
CA THR A 159 -2.31 -19.70 -11.06
C THR A 159 -3.32 -19.19 -12.09
N SER A 160 -4.34 -19.97 -12.45
CA SER A 160 -5.49 -19.52 -13.26
C SER A 160 -6.67 -18.99 -12.44
N ASN A 161 -6.61 -19.09 -11.11
CA ASN A 161 -7.70 -18.70 -10.23
C ASN A 161 -7.61 -17.18 -9.90
N PRO A 162 -8.61 -16.35 -10.28
CA PRO A 162 -8.54 -14.90 -10.07
C PRO A 162 -8.59 -14.50 -8.59
N TYR A 163 -9.11 -15.34 -7.69
CA TYR A 163 -9.11 -15.13 -6.24
C TYR A 163 -7.71 -15.34 -5.65
N PHE A 164 -6.98 -16.34 -6.15
CA PHE A 164 -5.59 -16.60 -5.73
C PHE A 164 -4.67 -15.46 -6.20
N GLN A 165 -4.76 -15.07 -7.47
CA GLN A 165 -3.94 -14.01 -8.06
C GLN A 165 -4.09 -12.65 -7.34
N ARG A 166 -5.26 -12.38 -6.75
CA ARG A 166 -5.55 -11.12 -6.01
C ARG A 166 -5.32 -11.22 -4.50
N SER A 167 -4.81 -12.34 -4.01
CA SER A 167 -4.55 -12.58 -2.59
C SER A 167 -3.19 -13.26 -2.37
N MET A 168 -3.16 -14.52 -1.98
CA MET A 168 -1.93 -15.28 -1.69
C MET A 168 -0.94 -15.31 -2.88
N GLY A 169 -1.42 -15.25 -4.12
CA GLY A 169 -0.57 -15.19 -5.31
C GLY A 169 0.36 -13.98 -5.33
N ILE A 170 -0.09 -12.84 -4.80
CA ILE A 170 0.71 -11.60 -4.67
C ILE A 170 1.96 -11.85 -3.81
N SER A 171 1.88 -12.75 -2.83
CA SER A 171 3.02 -13.06 -1.98
C SER A 171 4.19 -13.65 -2.77
N LEU A 172 3.92 -14.43 -3.82
CA LEU A 172 4.97 -14.97 -4.69
C LEU A 172 5.78 -13.82 -5.32
N ASP A 173 5.07 -12.85 -5.89
CA ASP A 173 5.66 -11.67 -6.55
C ASP A 173 6.43 -10.79 -5.55
N ARG A 174 5.93 -10.62 -4.33
CA ARG A 174 6.61 -9.84 -3.29
C ARG A 174 7.90 -10.47 -2.79
N PHE A 175 7.93 -11.79 -2.59
CA PHE A 175 9.16 -12.47 -2.18
C PHE A 175 10.19 -12.51 -3.32
N GLU A 176 9.74 -12.65 -4.57
CA GLU A 176 10.61 -12.50 -5.74
C GLU A 176 11.24 -11.10 -5.78
N ALA A 177 10.41 -10.06 -5.65
CA ALA A 177 10.86 -8.68 -5.64
C ALA A 177 11.83 -8.39 -4.48
N ALA A 178 11.51 -8.87 -3.28
CA ALA A 178 12.33 -8.69 -2.08
C ALA A 178 13.71 -9.35 -2.21
N ALA A 179 13.82 -10.53 -2.83
CA ALA A 179 15.11 -11.17 -3.06
C ALA A 179 15.89 -10.47 -4.18
N ARG A 180 15.25 -10.14 -5.32
CA ARG A 180 15.89 -9.45 -6.44
C ARG A 180 16.50 -8.11 -6.06
N ILE A 181 15.79 -7.27 -5.29
CA ILE A 181 16.30 -5.95 -4.89
C ILE A 181 17.56 -6.07 -4.02
N ARG A 182 17.63 -7.10 -3.16
CA ARG A 182 18.80 -7.38 -2.32
C ARG A 182 19.99 -7.94 -3.11
N MET A 183 19.71 -8.58 -4.23
CA MET A 183 20.71 -9.01 -5.21
C MET A 183 21.15 -7.89 -6.18
N GLY A 184 20.59 -6.68 -6.04
CA GLY A 184 20.91 -5.54 -6.91
C GLY A 184 20.14 -5.52 -8.24
N ASP A 185 19.21 -6.44 -8.48
CA ASP A 185 18.34 -6.46 -9.65
C ASP A 185 17.10 -5.58 -9.41
N ALA A 186 17.29 -4.26 -9.45
CA ALA A 186 16.23 -3.29 -9.20
C ALA A 186 15.09 -3.35 -10.24
N ALA A 187 15.42 -3.61 -11.51
CA ALA A 187 14.44 -3.67 -12.59
C ALA A 187 13.57 -4.92 -12.47
N GLY A 188 14.18 -6.09 -12.27
CA GLY A 188 13.42 -7.32 -12.03
C GLY A 188 12.62 -7.28 -10.73
N ALA A 189 13.13 -6.61 -9.70
CA ALA A 189 12.38 -6.40 -8.45
C ALA A 189 11.10 -5.58 -8.67
N ARG A 190 11.18 -4.50 -9.44
CA ARG A 190 10.02 -3.70 -9.85
C ARG A 190 9.04 -4.53 -10.67
N ASP A 191 9.52 -5.22 -11.70
CA ASP A 191 8.63 -5.93 -12.62
C ASP A 191 7.86 -7.04 -11.88
N ALA A 192 8.51 -7.77 -10.97
CA ALA A 192 7.85 -8.69 -10.06
C ALA A 192 6.89 -7.96 -9.11
N GLY A 193 7.36 -6.91 -8.43
CA GLY A 193 6.58 -6.17 -7.42
C GLY A 193 5.34 -5.46 -7.97
N LEU A 194 5.26 -5.23 -9.28
CA LEU A 194 4.12 -4.59 -9.94
C LEU A 194 3.21 -5.56 -10.72
N ALA A 195 3.59 -6.83 -10.87
CA ALA A 195 2.90 -7.79 -11.73
C ALA A 195 1.40 -7.91 -11.40
N ALA A 196 1.05 -8.10 -10.13
CA ALA A 196 -0.34 -8.22 -9.70
C ALA A 196 -1.15 -6.93 -9.89
N ALA A 197 -0.55 -5.77 -9.60
CA ALA A 197 -1.22 -4.47 -9.75
C ALA A 197 -1.57 -4.16 -11.22
N VAL A 198 -0.67 -4.53 -12.13
CA VAL A 198 -0.86 -4.34 -13.57
C VAL A 198 -1.90 -5.31 -14.13
N ALA A 199 -1.98 -6.53 -13.60
CA ALA A 199 -2.98 -7.52 -14.00
C ALA A 199 -4.39 -7.22 -13.45
N ALA A 200 -4.51 -6.46 -12.37
CA ALA A 200 -5.78 -6.14 -11.71
C ALA A 200 -5.83 -4.67 -11.24
N PRO A 201 -5.82 -3.69 -12.17
CA PRO A 201 -5.74 -2.26 -11.86
C PRO A 201 -6.96 -1.69 -11.13
N TYR A 202 -8.08 -2.43 -11.04
CA TYR A 202 -9.26 -2.02 -10.26
C TYR A 202 -9.42 -2.80 -8.96
N SER A 203 -8.60 -3.81 -8.70
CA SER A 203 -8.58 -4.53 -7.43
C SER A 203 -7.68 -3.83 -6.42
N PHE A 204 -8.22 -3.59 -5.23
CA PHE A 204 -7.62 -2.67 -4.28
C PHE A 204 -6.29 -3.19 -3.72
N VAL A 205 -6.23 -4.47 -3.37
CA VAL A 205 -5.05 -5.06 -2.71
C VAL A 205 -3.86 -5.23 -3.66
N PRO A 206 -4.01 -5.76 -4.89
CA PRO A 206 -2.93 -5.76 -5.87
C PRO A 206 -2.31 -4.38 -6.07
N VAL A 207 -3.15 -3.35 -6.26
CA VAL A 207 -2.67 -1.98 -6.48
C VAL A 207 -2.02 -1.38 -5.23
N MET A 208 -2.67 -1.44 -4.07
CA MET A 208 -2.13 -0.78 -2.86
C MET A 208 -0.93 -1.49 -2.24
N THR A 209 -0.55 -2.65 -2.77
CA THR A 209 0.58 -3.41 -2.27
C THR A 209 1.66 -3.69 -3.30
N GLY A 210 1.51 -3.13 -4.50
CA GLY A 210 2.57 -3.10 -5.50
C GLY A 210 3.79 -2.35 -4.97
N GLN A 211 4.98 -2.80 -5.39
CA GLN A 211 6.26 -2.19 -5.01
C GLN A 211 7.06 -1.85 -6.27
N ASP A 212 7.16 -0.56 -6.59
CA ASP A 212 7.88 -0.09 -7.78
C ASP A 212 9.40 0.05 -7.56
N PHE A 213 9.84 0.06 -6.29
CA PHE A 213 11.20 0.37 -5.86
C PHE A 213 11.72 1.64 -6.55
N GLY A 214 10.91 2.71 -6.58
CA GLY A 214 11.26 3.93 -7.31
C GLY A 214 12.61 4.53 -6.90
N TRP A 215 12.98 4.40 -5.62
CA TRP A 215 14.28 4.79 -5.06
C TRP A 215 15.48 4.03 -5.65
N ALA A 216 15.26 2.83 -6.21
CA ALA A 216 16.30 2.05 -6.88
C ALA A 216 16.27 2.22 -8.41
N ASN A 217 15.11 2.59 -8.96
CA ASN A 217 14.84 2.62 -10.39
C ASN A 217 14.68 4.04 -10.94
N ARG A 218 15.68 4.93 -10.85
CA ARG A 218 15.51 6.38 -11.17
C ARG A 218 14.81 6.69 -12.51
N LYS A 219 15.10 5.91 -13.55
CA LYS A 219 14.41 5.97 -14.85
C LYS A 219 13.48 4.77 -14.94
N ASP A 220 12.22 5.01 -15.18
CA ASP A 220 11.20 3.99 -15.31
C ASP A 220 10.83 3.72 -16.79
N GLY A 221 10.20 2.58 -17.01
CA GLY A 221 9.42 2.33 -18.21
C GLY A 221 7.94 2.51 -17.91
N GLY A 222 7.08 2.46 -18.93
CA GLY A 222 5.63 2.69 -18.79
C GLY A 222 4.89 1.76 -17.80
N LEU A 223 5.53 0.71 -17.29
CA LEU A 223 4.94 -0.18 -16.26
C LEU A 223 4.70 0.54 -14.93
N ALA A 224 5.69 1.29 -14.42
CA ALA A 224 5.57 1.98 -13.14
C ALA A 224 4.54 3.11 -13.21
N GLU A 225 4.54 3.85 -14.32
CA GLU A 225 3.54 4.87 -14.63
C GLU A 225 2.11 4.29 -14.62
N ASN A 226 1.88 3.17 -15.32
CA ASN A 226 0.57 2.51 -15.34
C ASN A 226 0.10 2.08 -13.94
N TYR A 227 1.04 1.58 -13.12
CA TYR A 227 0.79 1.23 -11.73
C TYR A 227 0.42 2.46 -10.89
N LEU A 228 1.22 3.53 -10.93
CA LEU A 228 0.99 4.74 -10.16
C LEU A 228 -0.35 5.39 -10.57
N ALA A 229 -0.63 5.45 -11.86
CA ALA A 229 -1.93 5.92 -12.36
C ALA A 229 -3.12 5.08 -11.87
N ALA A 230 -2.94 3.78 -11.62
CA ALA A 230 -3.96 2.96 -10.96
C ALA A 230 -4.09 3.28 -9.47
N ALA A 231 -2.97 3.47 -8.77
CA ALA A 231 -2.94 3.81 -7.35
C ALA A 231 -3.54 5.20 -7.05
N ASP A 232 -3.29 6.19 -7.91
CA ASP A 232 -3.80 7.57 -7.79
C ASP A 232 -5.33 7.63 -7.69
N ARG A 233 -6.01 6.73 -8.40
CA ARG A 233 -7.47 6.60 -8.39
C ARG A 233 -7.99 6.12 -7.04
N MET A 234 -7.22 5.30 -6.33
CA MET A 234 -7.64 4.67 -5.08
C MET A 234 -7.34 5.54 -3.85
N VAL A 235 -6.12 6.12 -3.77
CA VAL A 235 -5.66 6.84 -2.59
C VAL A 235 -4.95 8.13 -2.97
N ILE A 236 -5.28 9.24 -2.29
CA ILE A 236 -4.72 10.57 -2.56
C ILE A 236 -3.20 10.61 -2.35
N THR A 237 -2.69 9.90 -1.34
CA THR A 237 -1.25 9.87 -1.05
C THR A 237 -0.44 9.26 -2.19
N SER A 238 -1.01 8.29 -2.94
CA SER A 238 -0.36 7.72 -4.12
C SER A 238 -0.14 8.77 -5.20
N ALA A 239 -1.10 9.67 -5.43
CA ALA A 239 -0.95 10.77 -6.39
C ALA A 239 0.13 11.78 -5.98
N MET A 240 0.34 11.98 -4.68
CA MET A 240 1.46 12.80 -4.20
C MET A 240 2.82 12.11 -4.44
N ILE A 241 2.91 10.80 -4.17
CA ILE A 241 4.11 10.00 -4.47
C ILE A 241 4.39 10.01 -5.97
N HIS A 242 3.35 9.83 -6.80
CA HIS A 242 3.45 9.87 -8.24
C HIS A 242 3.90 11.24 -8.76
N ALA A 243 3.39 12.34 -8.20
CA ALA A 243 3.89 13.68 -8.55
C ALA A 243 5.38 13.86 -8.23
N ASN A 244 5.86 13.38 -7.07
CA ASN A 244 7.29 13.37 -6.75
C ASN A 244 8.08 12.53 -7.74
N ARG A 245 7.49 11.43 -8.21
CA ARG A 245 8.12 10.54 -9.16
C ARG A 245 8.28 11.17 -10.54
N LEU A 246 7.27 11.90 -10.99
CA LEU A 246 7.33 12.71 -12.21
C LEU A 246 8.41 13.81 -12.09
N GLU A 247 8.60 14.41 -10.92
CA GLU A 247 9.70 15.35 -10.67
C GLU A 247 11.08 14.70 -10.77
N ASP A 248 11.26 13.48 -10.23
CA ASP A 248 12.52 12.71 -10.36
C ASP A 248 12.90 12.46 -11.83
N GLN A 249 11.89 12.37 -12.69
CA GLN A 249 12.01 12.14 -14.14
C GLN A 249 12.01 13.44 -14.96
N ASN A 250 12.01 14.60 -14.30
CA ASN A 250 11.92 15.92 -14.93
C ASN A 250 10.64 16.14 -15.77
N GLN A 251 9.55 15.44 -15.46
CA GLN A 251 8.22 15.62 -16.04
C GLN A 251 7.40 16.66 -15.27
N LEU A 252 7.94 17.87 -15.15
CA LEU A 252 7.48 18.90 -14.20
C LEU A 252 6.06 19.40 -14.47
N ALA A 253 5.66 19.52 -15.74
CA ALA A 253 4.30 19.95 -16.10
C ALA A 253 3.25 18.89 -15.70
N ALA A 254 3.55 17.61 -15.89
CA ALA A 254 2.68 16.51 -15.47
C ALA A 254 2.58 16.43 -13.94
N ALA A 255 3.71 16.57 -13.25
CA ALA A 255 3.75 16.64 -11.78
C ALA A 255 2.88 17.80 -11.25
N ALA A 256 2.99 18.99 -11.85
CA ALA A 256 2.21 20.16 -11.46
C ALA A 256 0.70 19.92 -11.66
N ALA A 257 0.30 19.37 -12.81
CA ALA A 257 -1.09 19.03 -13.09
C ALA A 257 -1.65 17.99 -12.09
N LEU A 258 -0.85 17.00 -11.70
CA LEU A 258 -1.25 16.00 -10.71
C LEU A 258 -1.39 16.59 -9.29
N ARG A 259 -0.51 17.50 -8.88
CA ARG A 259 -0.65 18.22 -7.60
C ARG A 259 -1.90 19.09 -7.56
N GLU A 260 -2.26 19.73 -8.68
CA GLU A 260 -3.53 20.45 -8.80
C GLU A 260 -4.74 19.53 -8.65
N ALA A 261 -4.71 18.35 -9.28
CA ALA A 261 -5.75 17.33 -9.11
C ALA A 261 -5.89 16.89 -7.64
N VAL A 262 -4.77 16.73 -6.91
CA VAL A 262 -4.77 16.43 -5.47
C VAL A 262 -5.45 17.54 -4.67
N ILE A 263 -5.13 18.81 -4.93
CA ILE A 263 -5.72 19.96 -4.24
C ILE A 263 -7.23 20.00 -4.48
N VAL A 264 -7.67 19.90 -5.74
CA VAL A 264 -9.09 19.89 -6.12
C VAL A 264 -9.83 18.76 -5.40
N ARG A 265 -9.30 17.53 -5.43
CA ARG A 265 -9.92 16.39 -4.74
C ARG A 265 -9.98 16.60 -3.23
N ALA A 266 -8.93 17.12 -2.60
CA ALA A 266 -8.92 17.37 -1.16
C ALA A 266 -9.97 18.41 -0.73
N GLN A 267 -10.11 19.49 -1.50
CA GLN A 267 -11.08 20.56 -1.25
C GLN A 267 -12.53 20.11 -1.47
N ALA A 268 -12.78 19.20 -2.42
CA ALA A 268 -14.12 18.66 -2.69
C ALA A 268 -14.69 17.79 -1.54
N VAL A 269 -13.84 17.35 -0.61
CA VAL A 269 -14.21 16.42 0.48
C VAL A 269 -14.60 17.18 1.72
N VAL A 270 -13.76 18.15 2.10
CA VAL A 270 -14.01 19.06 3.21
C VAL A 270 -13.69 20.46 2.71
N THR A 271 -14.75 21.23 2.43
CA THR A 271 -14.63 22.61 1.91
C THR A 271 -13.81 23.53 2.82
N ASP A 272 -13.75 23.21 4.12
CA ASP A 272 -13.04 24.00 5.13
C ASP A 272 -11.61 23.47 5.39
N SER A 273 -11.10 22.54 4.57
CA SER A 273 -9.75 21.98 4.72
C SER A 273 -8.69 23.03 4.40
N LYS A 274 -8.00 23.52 5.43
CA LYS A 274 -6.92 24.51 5.36
C LYS A 274 -5.55 23.84 5.52
N ASN A 275 -5.20 22.90 4.63
CA ASN A 275 -3.87 22.27 4.68
C ASN A 275 -2.92 23.01 3.74
N SER A 276 -1.81 23.51 4.30
CA SER A 276 -0.86 24.33 3.55
C SER A 276 0.18 23.51 2.77
N ALA A 277 0.46 22.28 3.19
CA ALA A 277 1.52 21.48 2.59
C ALA A 277 1.29 21.15 1.10
N PRO A 278 0.11 20.65 0.66
CA PRO A 278 -0.14 20.38 -0.77
C PRO A 278 -0.07 21.64 -1.64
N LEU A 279 -0.44 22.80 -1.10
CA LEU A 279 -0.38 24.09 -1.80
C LEU A 279 1.07 24.54 -1.99
N ALA A 280 1.91 24.45 -0.95
CA ALA A 280 3.33 24.78 -1.02
C ALA A 280 4.07 23.82 -1.97
N ASP A 281 3.72 22.53 -1.95
CA ASP A 281 4.21 21.54 -2.89
C ASP A 281 3.84 21.92 -4.34
N ALA A 282 2.57 22.19 -4.63
CA ALA A 282 2.15 22.63 -5.96
C ALA A 282 2.89 23.91 -6.41
N ALA A 283 3.12 24.85 -5.49
CA ALA A 283 3.86 26.08 -5.80
C ALA A 283 5.30 25.81 -6.27
N ILE A 284 6.02 24.92 -5.60
CA ILE A 284 7.37 24.50 -6.00
C ILE A 284 7.35 23.86 -7.40
N THR A 285 6.43 22.92 -7.63
CA THR A 285 6.37 22.19 -8.90
C THR A 285 6.01 23.09 -10.07
N HIS A 286 5.06 24.01 -9.89
CA HIS A 286 4.71 25.02 -10.89
C HIS A 286 5.90 25.94 -11.20
N ALA A 287 6.63 26.39 -10.17
CA ALA A 287 7.82 27.22 -10.36
C ALA A 287 8.92 26.48 -11.14
N LEU A 288 9.14 25.21 -10.84
CA LEU A 288 10.07 24.35 -11.58
C LEU A 288 9.61 24.13 -13.03
N ALA A 289 8.31 23.96 -13.25
CA ALA A 289 7.71 23.87 -14.58
C ALA A 289 7.68 25.20 -15.36
N GLY A 290 8.03 26.32 -14.70
CA GLY A 290 8.05 27.66 -15.28
C GLY A 290 6.73 28.44 -15.20
N ASP A 291 5.66 27.86 -14.61
CA ASP A 291 4.38 28.54 -14.37
C ASP A 291 4.43 29.35 -13.06
N TRP A 292 5.10 30.48 -13.12
CA TRP A 292 5.28 31.34 -11.94
C TRP A 292 4.00 31.99 -11.45
N THR A 293 3.04 32.25 -12.33
CA THR A 293 1.75 32.83 -11.93
C THR A 293 0.99 31.87 -11.04
N ARG A 294 0.93 30.58 -11.41
CA ARG A 294 0.33 29.55 -10.53
C ARG A 294 1.17 29.30 -9.28
N ALA A 295 2.50 29.31 -9.39
CA ALA A 295 3.37 29.14 -8.25
C ALA A 295 3.14 30.21 -7.17
N GLU A 296 3.08 31.48 -7.58
CA GLU A 296 2.85 32.62 -6.68
C GLU A 296 1.45 32.57 -6.06
N ALA A 297 0.41 32.21 -6.84
CA ALA A 297 -0.95 32.04 -6.33
C ALA A 297 -1.02 30.95 -5.24
N ARG A 298 -0.48 29.76 -5.51
CA ARG A 298 -0.49 28.63 -4.55
C ARG A 298 0.35 28.91 -3.31
N ALA A 299 1.49 29.59 -3.46
CA ALA A 299 2.29 30.04 -2.32
C ALA A 299 1.56 31.09 -1.46
N GLY A 300 0.79 31.99 -2.09
CA GLY A 300 -0.08 32.93 -1.40
C GLY A 300 -1.16 32.22 -0.58
N GLU A 301 -1.85 31.26 -1.18
CA GLU A 301 -2.87 30.44 -0.50
C GLU A 301 -2.27 29.65 0.69
N ALA A 302 -1.09 29.04 0.50
CA ALA A 302 -0.39 28.32 1.57
C ALA A 302 -0.06 29.24 2.76
N ARG A 303 0.45 30.45 2.51
CA ARG A 303 0.74 31.43 3.57
C ARG A 303 -0.53 31.89 4.28
N ALA A 304 -1.59 32.20 3.53
CA ALA A 304 -2.87 32.60 4.09
C ALA A 304 -3.48 31.51 4.98
N ASN A 305 -3.34 30.23 4.61
CA ASN A 305 -3.79 29.10 5.42
C ASN A 305 -3.00 29.00 6.73
N LEU A 306 -1.67 29.10 6.68
CA LEU A 306 -0.81 29.11 7.87
C LEU A 306 -1.20 30.24 8.85
N GLU A 307 -1.33 31.47 8.34
CA GLU A 307 -1.71 32.64 9.14
C GLU A 307 -3.09 32.49 9.77
N ALA A 308 -4.08 32.02 8.99
CA ALA A 308 -5.42 31.77 9.50
C ALA A 308 -5.44 30.68 10.59
N ARG A 309 -4.63 29.62 10.42
CA ARG A 309 -4.53 28.53 11.40
C ARG A 309 -3.90 28.99 12.72
N ASP A 310 -2.87 29.83 12.64
CA ASP A 310 -2.25 30.46 13.81
C ASP A 310 -3.23 31.39 14.54
N ALA A 311 -3.94 32.26 13.80
CA ALA A 311 -4.93 33.17 14.35
C ALA A 311 -6.09 32.43 15.04
N GLU A 312 -6.45 31.25 14.55
CA GLU A 312 -7.45 30.36 15.15
C GLU A 312 -6.91 29.54 16.36
N GLY A 313 -5.66 29.75 16.78
CA GLY A 313 -5.02 29.03 17.89
C GLY A 313 -4.81 27.54 17.64
N LYS A 314 -4.77 27.12 16.37
CA LYS A 314 -4.58 25.72 15.97
C LYS A 314 -3.57 25.68 14.82
N PRO A 315 -2.29 25.96 15.10
CA PRO A 315 -1.23 25.87 14.10
C PRO A 315 -1.18 24.46 13.51
N GLU A 316 -0.76 24.37 12.24
CA GLU A 316 -0.57 23.08 11.58
C GLU A 316 0.58 22.29 12.23
N ASN A 317 0.40 20.97 12.39
CA ASN A 317 1.41 20.09 13.00
C ASN A 317 2.75 20.11 12.24
N ASP A 318 2.71 20.22 10.91
CA ASP A 318 3.89 20.28 10.03
C ASP A 318 4.20 21.71 9.56
N ARG A 319 3.95 22.72 10.40
CA ARG A 319 4.23 24.11 10.05
C ARG A 319 5.68 24.32 9.57
N ALA A 320 6.65 23.70 10.25
CA ALA A 320 8.06 23.85 9.91
C ALA A 320 8.37 23.31 8.50
N GLY A 321 7.80 22.17 8.12
CA GLY A 321 7.95 21.62 6.78
C GLY A 321 7.32 22.49 5.70
N VAL A 322 6.16 23.10 5.98
CA VAL A 322 5.54 24.06 5.05
C VAL A 322 6.42 25.32 4.88
N VAL A 323 6.99 25.85 5.97
CA VAL A 323 7.91 27.00 5.89
C VAL A 323 9.17 26.63 5.09
N GLU A 324 9.74 25.45 5.29
CA GLU A 324 10.86 24.96 4.49
C GLU A 324 10.52 24.91 2.98
N LYS A 325 9.32 24.45 2.60
CA LYS A 325 8.86 24.47 1.21
C LYS A 325 8.77 25.89 0.64
N LEU A 326 8.26 26.84 1.41
CA LEU A 326 8.15 28.24 1.00
C LEU A 326 9.53 28.92 0.89
N ASP A 327 10.48 28.57 1.77
CA ASP A 327 11.88 29.01 1.68
C ASP A 327 12.55 28.48 0.41
N PHE A 328 12.33 27.19 0.10
CA PHE A 328 12.83 26.57 -1.12
C PHE A 328 12.28 27.27 -2.38
N LEU A 329 10.99 27.60 -2.41
CA LEU A 329 10.40 28.41 -3.48
C LEU A 329 11.05 29.80 -3.58
N GLY A 330 11.37 30.43 -2.45
CA GLY A 330 12.14 31.68 -2.41
C GLY A 330 13.52 31.56 -3.07
N ILE A 331 14.19 30.42 -2.91
CA ILE A 331 15.46 30.14 -3.60
C ILE A 331 15.25 29.98 -5.10
N LEU A 332 14.20 29.26 -5.52
CA LEU A 332 13.84 29.15 -6.95
C LEU A 332 13.60 30.53 -7.56
N GLN A 333 12.96 31.44 -6.82
CA GLN A 333 12.72 32.82 -7.26
C GLN A 333 14.04 33.59 -7.42
N MET A 334 14.97 33.46 -6.48
CA MET A 334 16.32 34.06 -6.61
C MET A 334 17.03 33.55 -7.88
N VAL A 335 16.89 32.25 -8.18
CA VAL A 335 17.44 31.67 -9.41
C VAL A 335 16.76 32.25 -10.66
N ARG A 336 15.43 32.40 -10.67
CA ARG A 336 14.70 33.06 -11.77
C ARG A 336 15.22 34.46 -12.04
N GLU A 337 15.48 35.22 -10.97
CA GLU A 337 15.92 36.61 -11.04
C GLU A 337 17.42 36.77 -11.28
N GLY A 338 18.16 35.69 -11.54
CA GLY A 338 19.60 35.72 -11.79
C GLY A 338 20.47 35.93 -10.55
N ARG A 339 19.90 35.90 -9.35
CA ARG A 339 20.60 36.09 -8.07
C ARG A 339 21.28 34.79 -7.59
N LEU A 340 22.08 34.16 -8.46
CA LEU A 340 22.64 32.81 -8.25
C LEU A 340 23.53 32.71 -7.00
N ASP A 341 24.38 33.69 -6.73
CA ASP A 341 25.25 33.67 -5.55
C ASP A 341 24.45 33.69 -4.24
N GLN A 342 23.36 34.47 -4.20
CA GLN A 342 22.46 34.51 -3.06
C GLN A 342 21.71 33.18 -2.93
N ALA A 343 21.19 32.64 -4.05
CA ALA A 343 20.52 31.36 -4.06
C ALA A 343 21.42 30.22 -3.56
N ARG A 344 22.68 30.16 -4.00
CA ARG A 344 23.68 29.18 -3.55
C ARG A 344 23.93 29.29 -2.05
N ARG A 345 24.15 30.51 -1.53
CA ARG A 345 24.36 30.73 -0.08
C ARG A 345 23.16 30.27 0.74
N MET A 346 21.94 30.67 0.35
CA MET A 346 20.73 30.31 1.07
C MET A 346 20.44 28.80 1.00
N PHE A 347 20.68 28.19 -0.17
CA PHE A 347 20.46 26.78 -0.37
C PHE A 347 21.48 25.91 0.38
N GLY A 348 22.76 26.27 0.33
CA GLY A 348 23.87 25.58 1.00
C GLY A 348 23.96 25.85 2.51
N ALA A 349 23.25 26.86 3.03
CA ALA A 349 23.19 27.14 4.47
C ALA A 349 22.48 26.03 5.27
N ARG A 350 21.64 25.22 4.62
CA ARG A 350 21.01 24.04 5.22
C ARG A 350 21.87 22.80 4.98
N SER A 351 21.95 21.93 5.99
CA SER A 351 22.58 20.62 5.87
C SER A 351 21.71 19.64 5.07
N GLU A 352 20.39 19.83 5.08
CA GLU A 352 19.42 19.01 4.35
C GLU A 352 18.13 19.80 4.05
N TRP A 353 17.42 19.39 3.01
CA TRP A 353 16.08 19.84 2.64
C TRP A 353 15.13 18.65 2.78
N SER A 354 14.56 18.45 3.97
CA SER A 354 13.83 17.22 4.35
C SER A 354 12.40 17.17 3.85
N SER A 355 11.73 18.32 3.81
CA SER A 355 10.35 18.44 3.34
C SER A 355 10.26 18.62 1.82
N ILE A 356 11.37 18.63 1.09
CA ILE A 356 11.39 18.81 -0.37
C ILE A 356 11.54 17.45 -1.04
N SER A 357 10.79 17.23 -2.13
CA SER A 357 10.95 16.02 -2.95
C SER A 357 12.39 15.91 -3.49
N TYR A 358 12.84 14.67 -3.66
CA TYR A 358 14.17 14.38 -4.19
C TYR A 358 14.37 15.00 -5.58
N GLY A 359 13.43 14.80 -6.51
CA GLY A 359 13.45 15.40 -7.85
C GLY A 359 13.61 16.92 -7.85
N ALA A 360 12.78 17.64 -7.10
CA ALA A 360 12.88 19.10 -6.99
C ALA A 360 14.26 19.54 -6.45
N ARG A 361 14.74 18.87 -5.41
CA ARG A 361 16.05 19.16 -4.81
C ARG A 361 17.19 18.90 -5.78
N PHE A 362 17.18 17.77 -6.48
CA PHE A 362 18.22 17.39 -7.44
C PHE A 362 18.29 18.33 -8.64
N LEU A 363 17.14 18.74 -9.18
CA LEU A 363 17.08 19.73 -10.26
C LEU A 363 17.68 21.08 -9.82
N LEU A 364 17.39 21.52 -8.60
CA LEU A 364 17.95 22.77 -8.07
C LEU A 364 19.45 22.65 -7.78
N VAL A 365 19.91 21.53 -7.22
CA VAL A 365 21.34 21.23 -7.00
C VAL A 365 22.10 21.35 -8.32
N ASP A 366 21.64 20.68 -9.37
CA ASP A 366 22.33 20.71 -10.67
C ASP A 366 22.35 22.12 -11.27
N LYS A 367 21.25 22.86 -11.13
CA LYS A 367 21.15 24.25 -11.60
C LYS A 367 22.07 25.20 -10.84
N LEU A 368 22.17 25.07 -9.52
CA LEU A 368 23.01 25.94 -8.68
C LEU A 368 24.50 25.60 -8.78
N ARG A 369 24.85 24.32 -8.97
CA ARG A 369 26.23 23.88 -9.13
C ARG A 369 26.84 24.28 -10.47
N LYS A 370 26.00 24.44 -11.51
CA LYS A 370 26.45 24.85 -12.83
C LYS A 370 27.23 26.18 -12.74
N ASP A 371 28.45 26.16 -13.27
CA ASP A 371 29.38 27.29 -13.32
C ASP A 371 29.67 27.95 -11.96
N ALA A 372 29.45 27.24 -10.85
CA ALA A 372 29.66 27.77 -9.50
C ALA A 372 31.15 27.74 -9.11
N PRO A 373 31.68 28.81 -8.49
CA PRO A 373 32.97 28.79 -7.82
C PRO A 373 33.03 27.71 -6.74
N LYS A 374 34.20 27.06 -6.56
CA LYS A 374 34.37 25.95 -5.61
C LYS A 374 34.05 26.33 -4.16
N ASP A 375 34.35 27.56 -3.77
CA ASP A 375 34.08 28.12 -2.44
C ASP A 375 32.57 28.33 -2.17
N GLN A 376 31.73 28.32 -3.20
CA GLN A 376 30.27 28.38 -3.07
C GLN A 376 29.60 27.00 -3.04
N LEU A 377 30.36 25.91 -3.23
CA LEU A 377 29.84 24.53 -3.23
C LEU A 377 29.90 23.91 -1.83
N THR A 378 29.09 24.44 -0.92
CA THR A 378 29.04 24.02 0.50
C THR A 378 27.72 23.35 0.87
N GLY A 379 27.69 22.62 2.00
CA GLY A 379 26.50 21.93 2.47
C GLY A 379 25.95 20.93 1.44
N VAL A 380 24.65 21.00 1.15
CA VAL A 380 23.98 20.16 0.14
C VAL A 380 24.54 20.40 -1.27
N LEU A 381 25.18 21.55 -1.55
CA LEU A 381 25.81 21.82 -2.85
C LEU A 381 27.21 21.21 -2.99
N ALA A 382 27.76 20.57 -1.96
CA ALA A 382 29.10 19.96 -2.05
C ALA A 382 29.14 18.82 -3.08
N THR A 383 28.05 18.05 -3.20
CA THR A 383 27.92 16.89 -4.10
C THR A 383 26.86 17.13 -5.17
N GLY A 384 27.00 16.47 -6.33
CA GLY A 384 26.03 16.55 -7.44
C GLY A 384 24.79 15.68 -7.22
N SER A 385 23.75 15.85 -8.04
CA SER A 385 22.49 15.09 -7.88
C SER A 385 22.67 13.58 -7.99
N ASP A 386 23.51 13.09 -8.90
CA ASP A 386 23.79 11.67 -9.08
C ASP A 386 24.44 11.04 -7.84
N GLU A 387 25.41 11.73 -7.25
CA GLU A 387 26.08 11.26 -6.04
C GLU A 387 25.10 11.25 -4.85
N GLN A 388 24.26 12.28 -4.73
CA GLN A 388 23.23 12.32 -3.69
C GLN A 388 22.18 11.21 -3.87
N TRP A 389 21.78 10.92 -5.11
CA TRP A 389 20.90 9.80 -5.44
C TRP A 389 21.53 8.48 -5.00
N ASP A 390 22.81 8.26 -5.32
CA ASP A 390 23.53 7.05 -4.95
C ASP A 390 23.70 6.88 -3.44
N VAL A 391 23.94 7.97 -2.70
CA VAL A 391 23.96 7.94 -1.23
C VAL A 391 22.58 7.57 -0.68
N MET A 392 21.52 8.19 -1.18
CA MET A 392 20.14 7.90 -0.76
C MET A 392 19.76 6.44 -1.03
N ARG A 393 20.02 5.94 -2.25
CA ARG A 393 19.80 4.53 -2.63
C ARG A 393 20.55 3.57 -1.72
N ARG A 394 21.84 3.83 -1.46
CA ARG A 394 22.65 2.98 -0.56
C ARG A 394 22.12 3.00 0.87
N ARG A 395 21.69 4.15 1.37
CA ARG A 395 21.11 4.28 2.72
C ARG A 395 19.81 3.48 2.83
N ILE A 396 18.89 3.62 1.88
CA ILE A 396 17.63 2.88 1.87
C ILE A 396 17.89 1.37 1.80
N LEU A 397 18.77 0.92 0.90
CA LEU A 397 19.14 -0.48 0.79
C LEU A 397 19.79 -1.00 2.08
N ALA A 398 20.71 -0.24 2.69
CA ALA A 398 21.34 -0.61 3.96
C ALA A 398 20.32 -0.76 5.10
N THR A 399 19.35 0.15 5.20
CA THR A 399 18.24 0.02 6.16
C THR A 399 17.40 -1.22 5.88
N GLN A 400 17.14 -1.54 4.61
CA GLN A 400 16.42 -2.75 4.22
C GLN A 400 17.18 -4.03 4.61
N LEU A 401 18.48 -4.08 4.33
CA LEU A 401 19.37 -5.19 4.69
C LEU A 401 19.55 -5.33 6.20
N GLN A 402 19.51 -4.23 6.95
CA GLN A 402 19.48 -4.27 8.41
C GLN A 402 18.16 -4.85 8.91
N ASN A 403 17.04 -4.46 8.28
CA ASN A 403 15.72 -5.00 8.62
C ASN A 403 15.54 -6.48 8.24
N ASP A 404 16.45 -7.08 7.46
CA ASP A 404 16.45 -8.53 7.25
C ASP A 404 16.66 -9.28 8.56
N THR A 405 17.24 -8.66 9.59
CA THR A 405 17.33 -9.26 10.92
C THR A 405 16.00 -9.24 11.70
N ASN A 406 14.89 -8.81 11.08
CA ASN A 406 13.58 -8.69 11.70
C ASN A 406 12.55 -9.68 11.13
N ASN A 407 12.19 -10.66 11.95
CA ASN A 407 11.25 -11.74 11.62
C ASN A 407 9.79 -11.27 11.39
N ARG A 408 9.41 -10.03 11.71
CA ARG A 408 8.00 -9.62 11.61
C ARG A 408 7.60 -9.14 10.22
N THR A 409 8.44 -8.31 9.60
CA THR A 409 8.06 -7.57 8.40
C THR A 409 7.96 -8.48 7.18
N LEU A 410 8.92 -9.40 6.98
CA LEU A 410 8.91 -10.31 5.84
C LEU A 410 7.70 -11.24 5.87
N PHE A 411 7.33 -11.76 7.03
CA PHE A 411 6.18 -12.67 7.20
C PHE A 411 4.83 -11.98 6.96
N SER A 412 4.74 -10.65 7.12
CA SER A 412 3.55 -9.88 6.76
C SER A 412 3.26 -9.87 5.26
N ASN A 413 4.25 -10.25 4.42
CA ASN A 413 4.06 -10.42 2.98
C ASN A 413 3.40 -11.74 2.60
N ILE A 414 3.24 -12.68 3.54
CA ILE A 414 2.52 -13.94 3.31
C ILE A 414 1.03 -13.66 3.53
N LEU A 415 0.33 -13.36 2.43
CA LEU A 415 -1.10 -13.07 2.43
C LEU A 415 -1.89 -14.37 2.51
N THR A 416 -3.05 -14.30 3.14
CA THR A 416 -3.98 -15.44 3.18
C THR A 416 -4.68 -15.60 1.84
N TYR A 417 -5.11 -16.83 1.55
CA TYR A 417 -5.92 -17.11 0.37
C TYR A 417 -7.34 -16.55 0.58
N ALA A 418 -7.73 -15.61 -0.29
CA ALA A 418 -9.10 -15.15 -0.40
C ALA A 418 -9.99 -16.29 -0.88
N LYS A 419 -10.91 -16.75 -0.03
CA LYS A 419 -11.82 -17.84 -0.40
C LYS A 419 -12.87 -17.33 -1.38
N VAL A 420 -13.24 -18.17 -2.35
CA VAL A 420 -14.31 -17.89 -3.32
C VAL A 420 -15.59 -17.45 -2.62
N ASP A 421 -15.98 -18.16 -1.56
CA ASP A 421 -17.19 -17.87 -0.80
C ASP A 421 -17.16 -16.49 -0.12
N ASP A 422 -15.99 -15.94 0.21
CA ASP A 422 -15.89 -14.61 0.80
C ASP A 422 -16.35 -13.52 -0.17
N TYR A 423 -16.15 -13.74 -1.47
CA TYR A 423 -16.56 -12.83 -2.53
C TYR A 423 -18.00 -13.11 -3.00
N GLU A 424 -18.35 -14.38 -3.23
CA GLU A 424 -19.69 -14.74 -3.71
C GLU A 424 -20.80 -14.35 -2.71
N ARG A 425 -20.53 -14.41 -1.40
CA ARG A 425 -21.47 -13.94 -0.37
C ARG A 425 -21.79 -12.45 -0.47
N LEU A 426 -20.91 -11.63 -1.06
CA LEU A 426 -21.12 -10.20 -1.26
C LEU A 426 -21.97 -9.89 -2.50
N SER A 427 -22.17 -10.84 -3.40
CA SER A 427 -22.87 -10.64 -4.67
C SER A 427 -24.23 -9.95 -4.48
N LYS A 428 -25.11 -10.51 -3.64
CA LYS A 428 -26.46 -9.97 -3.44
C LYS A 428 -26.48 -8.51 -2.95
N ILE A 429 -25.55 -8.13 -2.09
CA ILE A 429 -25.53 -6.77 -1.53
C ILE A 429 -24.86 -5.77 -2.47
N VAL A 430 -23.81 -6.18 -3.17
CA VAL A 430 -23.07 -5.36 -4.14
C VAL A 430 -23.92 -5.08 -5.38
N TRP A 431 -24.68 -6.06 -5.88
CA TRP A 431 -25.48 -5.90 -7.10
C TRP A 431 -26.83 -5.19 -6.88
N ASN A 432 -27.23 -4.93 -5.62
CA ASN A 432 -28.49 -4.27 -5.30
C ASN A 432 -28.32 -2.75 -5.21
N THR A 433 -28.36 -2.05 -6.36
CA THR A 433 -28.21 -0.59 -6.44
C THR A 433 -29.45 0.17 -5.98
N ASP A 434 -30.65 -0.34 -6.29
CA ASP A 434 -31.91 0.39 -6.07
C ASP A 434 -32.30 0.50 -4.59
N LYS A 435 -31.95 -0.53 -3.81
CA LYS A 435 -32.20 -0.60 -2.35
C LYS A 435 -30.90 -0.83 -1.60
N SER A 436 -29.82 -0.19 -2.07
CA SER A 436 -28.50 -0.36 -1.48
C SER A 436 -28.49 0.01 0.00
N ARG A 437 -27.92 -0.88 0.81
CA ARG A 437 -27.59 -0.64 2.23
C ARG A 437 -26.12 -0.28 2.42
N MET A 438 -25.35 -0.25 1.33
CA MET A 438 -23.92 0.05 1.37
C MET A 438 -23.67 1.55 1.29
N ILE A 439 -24.57 2.35 0.71
CA ILE A 439 -24.40 3.80 0.55
C ILE A 439 -25.24 4.62 1.54
N GLY A 440 -24.68 5.72 2.03
CA GLY A 440 -25.41 6.72 2.80
C GLY A 440 -26.55 7.34 1.99
N LYS A 441 -27.68 7.64 2.66
CA LYS A 441 -28.86 8.25 2.00
C LYS A 441 -28.57 9.66 1.50
N GLU A 442 -27.74 10.39 2.24
CA GLU A 442 -27.31 11.75 1.95
C GLU A 442 -25.79 11.79 1.82
N PRO A 443 -25.25 12.75 1.05
CA PRO A 443 -23.82 12.98 1.04
C PRO A 443 -23.34 13.47 2.42
N ILE A 444 -22.04 13.39 2.64
CA ILE A 444 -21.38 13.92 3.84
C ILE A 444 -21.67 15.42 3.91
N LYS A 445 -21.90 15.93 5.12
CA LYS A 445 -22.19 17.35 5.34
C LYS A 445 -21.10 18.22 4.71
N ASN A 446 -21.52 19.23 3.94
CA ASN A 446 -20.64 20.15 3.21
C ASN A 446 -19.71 19.44 2.22
N SER A 447 -20.17 18.34 1.64
CA SER A 447 -19.43 17.56 0.66
C SER A 447 -20.38 16.98 -0.37
N ARG A 448 -19.85 16.63 -1.54
CA ARG A 448 -20.55 15.86 -2.58
C ARG A 448 -20.33 14.35 -2.45
N PHE A 449 -19.44 13.95 -1.54
CA PHE A 449 -19.08 12.56 -1.35
C PHE A 449 -20.14 11.82 -0.51
N TYR A 450 -20.51 10.63 -0.95
CA TYR A 450 -21.30 9.68 -0.18
C TYR A 450 -20.38 8.73 0.55
N GLN A 451 -20.73 8.35 1.77
CA GLN A 451 -20.07 7.23 2.44
C GLN A 451 -20.63 5.91 1.89
N VAL A 452 -19.74 5.03 1.42
CA VAL A 452 -20.05 3.66 1.02
C VAL A 452 -19.33 2.71 2.00
N ASN A 453 -20.03 1.73 2.56
CA ASN A 453 -19.48 0.79 3.53
C ASN A 453 -20.01 -0.64 3.35
N THR A 454 -19.26 -1.61 3.86
CA THR A 454 -19.61 -3.03 3.92
C THR A 454 -20.14 -3.44 5.30
N ALA A 455 -20.43 -2.51 6.21
CA ALA A 455 -20.91 -2.83 7.57
C ALA A 455 -22.26 -3.59 7.56
N SER A 456 -23.01 -3.48 6.47
CA SER A 456 -24.25 -4.24 6.23
C SER A 456 -24.01 -5.64 5.63
N ALA A 457 -22.76 -6.02 5.35
CA ALA A 457 -22.36 -7.33 4.87
C ALA A 457 -21.78 -8.19 6.01
N PRO A 458 -22.07 -9.50 6.06
CA PRO A 458 -21.48 -10.41 7.03
C PRO A 458 -19.95 -10.51 6.88
N ILE A 459 -19.27 -11.00 7.93
CA ILE A 459 -17.81 -11.17 8.03
C ILE A 459 -17.25 -11.73 6.72
N SER A 460 -16.68 -10.84 5.91
CA SER A 460 -15.97 -11.14 4.67
C SER A 460 -14.53 -10.76 4.87
N SER A 461 -13.63 -11.46 4.17
CA SER A 461 -12.21 -11.15 4.20
C SER A 461 -11.97 -9.67 3.85
N PRO A 462 -11.05 -8.96 4.52
CA PRO A 462 -10.72 -7.57 4.18
C PRO A 462 -10.33 -7.36 2.71
N PHE A 463 -9.80 -8.41 2.05
CA PHE A 463 -9.52 -8.43 0.61
C PHE A 463 -10.80 -8.23 -0.23
N ALA A 464 -11.87 -8.95 0.12
CA ALA A 464 -13.14 -8.91 -0.62
C ALA A 464 -13.92 -7.59 -0.39
N GLN A 465 -13.75 -6.97 0.78
CA GLN A 465 -14.51 -5.76 1.15
C GLN A 465 -14.18 -4.58 0.25
N MET A 466 -12.90 -4.29 0.01
CA MET A 466 -12.50 -3.14 -0.81
C MET A 466 -12.86 -3.33 -2.29
N ASP A 467 -12.71 -4.54 -2.82
CA ASP A 467 -13.15 -4.87 -4.19
C ASP A 467 -14.68 -4.75 -4.32
N ALA A 468 -15.44 -5.17 -3.30
CA ALA A 468 -16.89 -5.02 -3.25
C ALA A 468 -17.34 -3.57 -3.19
N LEU A 469 -16.65 -2.74 -2.41
CA LEU A 469 -16.87 -1.30 -2.36
C LEU A 469 -16.67 -0.69 -3.75
N MET A 470 -15.54 -0.97 -4.39
CA MET A 470 -15.21 -0.47 -5.73
C MET A 470 -16.26 -0.87 -6.77
N LEU A 471 -16.63 -2.16 -6.82
CA LEU A 471 -17.66 -2.66 -7.74
C LEU A 471 -19.03 -2.01 -7.46
N HIS A 472 -19.42 -1.91 -6.19
CA HIS A 472 -20.71 -1.30 -5.84
C HIS A 472 -20.78 0.17 -6.25
N ALA A 473 -19.69 0.93 -6.07
CA ALA A 473 -19.61 2.31 -6.53
C ALA A 473 -19.72 2.41 -8.06
N ALA A 474 -19.07 1.52 -8.82
CA ALA A 474 -19.20 1.47 -10.26
C ALA A 474 -20.65 1.20 -10.71
N LEU A 475 -21.32 0.23 -10.08
CA LEU A 475 -22.72 -0.08 -10.34
C LEU A 475 -23.66 1.09 -10.01
N LEU A 476 -23.44 1.75 -8.87
CA LEU A 476 -24.20 2.95 -8.48
C LEU A 476 -23.98 4.11 -9.46
N ALA A 477 -22.77 4.32 -9.96
CA ALA A 477 -22.49 5.33 -10.97
C ALA A 477 -23.37 5.11 -12.21
N LYS A 478 -23.39 3.87 -12.73
CA LYS A 478 -24.21 3.48 -13.88
C LYS A 478 -25.70 3.65 -13.60
N ALA A 479 -26.19 3.17 -12.45
CA ALA A 479 -27.59 3.28 -12.06
C ALA A 479 -28.06 4.73 -11.94
N ARG A 480 -27.14 5.66 -11.58
CA ARG A 480 -27.39 7.10 -11.49
C ARG A 480 -27.12 7.87 -12.78
N GLY A 481 -26.78 7.20 -13.88
CA GLY A 481 -26.55 7.82 -15.20
C GLY A 481 -25.16 8.45 -15.40
N PHE A 482 -24.20 8.16 -14.52
CA PHE A 482 -22.82 8.66 -14.62
C PHE A 482 -21.91 7.66 -15.33
N LYS A 483 -20.83 8.17 -15.93
CA LYS A 483 -19.77 7.35 -16.55
C LYS A 483 -18.80 6.73 -15.54
N GLY A 484 -18.74 7.27 -14.32
CA GLY A 484 -17.83 6.79 -13.32
C GLY A 484 -17.91 7.55 -12.00
N PHE A 485 -16.81 7.50 -11.28
CA PHE A 485 -16.72 8.09 -9.95
C PHE A 485 -15.29 8.42 -9.58
N THR A 486 -15.14 9.20 -8.52
CA THR A 486 -13.90 9.32 -7.75
C THR A 486 -14.18 8.73 -6.37
N MET A 487 -13.18 8.09 -5.78
CA MET A 487 -13.30 7.56 -4.43
C MET A 487 -12.29 8.20 -3.50
N ILE A 488 -12.39 7.98 -2.20
CA ILE A 488 -11.33 8.22 -1.22
C ILE A 488 -11.42 7.11 -0.20
N ALA A 489 -10.37 6.29 -0.13
CA ALA A 489 -10.19 5.36 0.96
C ALA A 489 -9.39 6.06 2.08
N PRO A 490 -9.95 6.24 3.29
CA PRO A 490 -9.25 6.82 4.43
C PRO A 490 -8.13 5.93 4.97
N ARG A 491 -8.15 4.64 4.60
CA ARG A 491 -7.23 3.60 5.04
C ARG A 491 -6.95 2.65 3.87
N ALA A 492 -5.75 2.10 3.84
CA ALA A 492 -5.37 1.09 2.85
C ALA A 492 -6.13 -0.24 3.02
N VAL A 493 -6.71 -0.52 4.17
CA VAL A 493 -7.66 -1.64 4.32
C VAL A 493 -8.76 -1.16 5.24
N GLY A 494 -10.01 -1.27 4.79
CA GLY A 494 -11.15 -0.80 5.54
C GLY A 494 -12.47 -1.37 5.03
N ASP A 495 -13.51 -1.10 5.79
CA ASP A 495 -14.89 -1.48 5.50
C ASP A 495 -15.70 -0.30 4.92
N TRP A 496 -15.05 0.83 4.60
CA TRP A 496 -15.71 1.98 3.99
C TRP A 496 -14.78 2.87 3.14
N MET A 497 -15.41 3.61 2.23
CA MET A 497 -14.80 4.66 1.42
C MET A 497 -15.78 5.80 1.17
N TRP A 498 -15.27 6.96 0.75
CA TRP A 498 -16.07 8.07 0.25
C TRP A 498 -16.12 8.05 -1.27
N VAL A 499 -17.27 8.31 -1.87
CA VAL A 499 -17.45 8.29 -3.33
C VAL A 499 -18.19 9.53 -3.82
N ALA A 500 -17.66 10.17 -4.85
CA ALA A 500 -18.38 11.19 -5.62
C ALA A 500 -18.59 10.67 -7.05
N PHE A 501 -19.84 10.64 -7.51
CA PHE A 501 -20.21 10.22 -8.85
C PHE A 501 -20.11 11.39 -9.83
N GLY A 502 -19.70 11.11 -11.07
CA GLY A 502 -19.54 12.15 -12.08
C GLY A 502 -19.11 11.62 -13.43
N ASN A 503 -18.81 12.54 -14.33
CA ASN A 503 -18.33 12.26 -15.68
C ASN A 503 -16.86 12.71 -15.84
N PRO A 504 -16.13 12.13 -16.80
CA PRO A 504 -14.79 12.59 -17.14
C PRO A 504 -14.80 14.08 -17.50
N GLY A 505 -13.91 14.86 -16.88
CA GLY A 505 -13.77 16.29 -17.15
C GLY A 505 -14.65 17.21 -16.31
N ASP A 506 -15.53 16.67 -15.45
CA ASP A 506 -16.20 17.50 -14.44
C ASP A 506 -15.14 18.17 -13.54
N ALA A 507 -15.36 19.44 -13.16
CA ALA A 507 -14.36 20.27 -12.47
C ALA A 507 -13.75 19.62 -11.22
N ASP A 508 -14.55 18.87 -10.48
CA ASP A 508 -14.15 18.24 -9.22
C ASP A 508 -13.78 16.75 -9.39
N SER A 509 -13.80 16.23 -10.63
CA SER A 509 -13.51 14.84 -10.99
C SER A 509 -12.26 14.79 -11.87
N PRO A 510 -11.07 15.12 -11.31
CA PRO A 510 -9.85 15.20 -12.11
C PRO A 510 -9.54 13.87 -12.78
N ALA A 511 -9.17 13.91 -14.06
CA ALA A 511 -8.99 12.73 -14.90
C ALA A 511 -8.01 11.70 -14.31
N ALA A 512 -6.94 12.18 -13.64
CA ALA A 512 -5.96 11.33 -12.98
C ALA A 512 -6.55 10.43 -11.88
N MET A 513 -7.68 10.82 -11.29
CA MET A 513 -8.29 10.14 -10.14
C MET A 513 -9.68 9.57 -10.47
N PHE A 514 -10.09 9.70 -11.73
CA PHE A 514 -11.36 9.20 -12.22
C PHE A 514 -11.31 7.69 -12.44
N ILE A 515 -12.35 7.00 -11.97
CA ILE A 515 -12.55 5.56 -12.14
C ILE A 515 -13.70 5.38 -13.12
N ASP A 516 -13.38 4.78 -14.27
CA ASP A 516 -14.35 4.37 -15.28
C ASP A 516 -15.20 3.20 -14.75
N ALA A 517 -16.51 3.39 -14.68
CA ALA A 517 -17.40 2.40 -14.12
C ALA A 517 -17.46 1.12 -14.98
N ASP A 518 -17.44 1.23 -16.30
CA ASP A 518 -17.54 0.08 -17.19
C ASP A 518 -16.30 -0.81 -17.08
N LYS A 519 -15.11 -0.19 -16.99
CA LYS A 519 -13.85 -0.93 -16.78
C LYS A 519 -13.79 -1.59 -15.40
N ALA A 520 -14.18 -0.89 -14.34
CA ALA A 520 -14.22 -1.45 -12.99
C ALA A 520 -15.20 -2.62 -12.88
N ILE A 521 -16.40 -2.51 -13.50
CA ILE A 521 -17.39 -3.61 -13.54
C ILE A 521 -16.83 -4.80 -14.32
N ALA A 522 -16.22 -4.58 -15.49
CA ALA A 522 -15.70 -5.63 -16.34
C ALA A 522 -14.62 -6.49 -15.64
N GLU A 523 -13.76 -5.86 -14.84
CA GLU A 523 -12.76 -6.57 -14.04
C GLU A 523 -13.38 -7.25 -12.81
N LEU A 524 -14.09 -6.49 -11.97
CA LEU A 524 -14.47 -6.97 -10.63
C LEU A 524 -15.66 -7.93 -10.63
N ARG A 525 -16.50 -7.95 -11.68
CA ARG A 525 -17.54 -8.99 -11.85
C ARG A 525 -16.96 -10.40 -11.93
N GLN A 526 -15.70 -10.55 -12.36
CA GLN A 526 -15.06 -11.87 -12.45
C GLN A 526 -14.96 -12.56 -11.08
N ILE A 527 -14.73 -11.77 -10.03
CA ILE A 527 -14.56 -12.23 -8.65
C ILE A 527 -15.82 -12.02 -7.79
N ILE A 528 -16.63 -10.99 -8.05
CA ILE A 528 -17.95 -10.78 -7.43
C ILE A 528 -19.02 -10.86 -8.53
N PRO A 529 -19.37 -12.06 -8.97
CA PRO A 529 -20.35 -12.26 -10.06
C PRO A 529 -21.76 -11.84 -9.64
N THR A 530 -22.69 -11.74 -10.59
CA THR A 530 -24.11 -11.44 -10.27
C THR A 530 -24.76 -12.57 -9.46
N PRO A 531 -25.88 -12.31 -8.75
CA PRO A 531 -26.55 -13.35 -7.97
C PRO A 531 -26.94 -14.57 -8.81
N GLU A 532 -27.37 -14.37 -10.06
CA GLU A 532 -27.73 -15.43 -10.99
C GLU A 532 -26.52 -16.28 -11.37
N GLU A 533 -25.37 -15.63 -11.61
CA GLU A 533 -24.10 -16.30 -11.89
C GLU A 533 -23.59 -17.09 -10.68
N VAL A 534 -23.75 -16.57 -9.46
CA VAL A 534 -23.42 -17.31 -8.23
C VAL A 534 -24.27 -18.59 -8.14
N THR A 535 -25.58 -18.48 -8.34
CA THR A 535 -26.48 -19.64 -8.30
C THR A 535 -26.10 -20.69 -9.36
N ALA A 536 -25.77 -20.27 -10.57
CA ALA A 536 -25.32 -21.18 -11.63
C ALA A 536 -24.01 -21.89 -11.25
N ARG A 537 -23.00 -21.15 -10.77
CA ARG A 537 -21.71 -21.72 -10.33
C ARG A 537 -21.87 -22.71 -9.17
N GLN A 538 -22.76 -22.41 -8.22
CA GLN A 538 -23.04 -23.30 -7.09
C GLN A 538 -23.66 -24.63 -7.58
N ALA A 539 -24.65 -24.57 -8.46
CA ALA A 539 -25.27 -25.76 -9.04
C ALA A 539 -24.27 -26.62 -9.82
N GLU A 540 -23.35 -26.01 -10.57
CA GLU A 540 -22.27 -26.73 -11.27
C GLU A 540 -21.31 -27.44 -10.31
N ARG A 541 -20.92 -26.77 -9.21
CA ARG A 541 -20.05 -27.35 -8.18
C ARG A 541 -20.73 -28.53 -7.47
N GLU A 542 -22.02 -28.41 -7.14
CA GLU A 542 -22.81 -29.49 -6.56
C GLU A 542 -22.90 -30.69 -7.51
N LYS A 543 -23.18 -30.44 -8.80
CA LYS A 543 -23.22 -31.48 -9.84
C LYS A 543 -21.86 -32.19 -9.98
N ALA A 544 -20.76 -31.44 -9.96
CA ALA A 544 -19.42 -32.01 -10.00
C ALA A 544 -19.09 -32.84 -8.76
N ALA A 545 -19.48 -32.38 -7.57
CA ALA A 545 -19.30 -33.11 -6.32
C ALA A 545 -20.09 -34.44 -6.31
N LEU A 546 -21.35 -34.43 -6.76
CA LEU A 546 -22.18 -35.63 -6.89
C LEU A 546 -21.61 -36.64 -7.92
N LYS A 547 -21.02 -36.15 -9.01
CA LYS A 547 -20.34 -37.00 -10.00
C LYS A 547 -19.07 -37.64 -9.41
N LYS A 548 -18.33 -36.92 -8.56
CA LYS A 548 -17.13 -37.43 -7.89
C LYS A 548 -17.47 -38.41 -6.76
N ALA A 549 -18.62 -38.26 -6.11
CA ALA A 549 -19.07 -39.18 -5.06
C ALA A 549 -19.69 -40.48 -5.61
N SER A 550 -20.09 -40.49 -6.88
CA SER A 550 -20.68 -41.66 -7.57
C SER A 550 -19.69 -42.43 -8.45
N ALA A 551 -18.45 -41.94 -8.59
CA ALA A 551 -17.32 -42.61 -9.22
C ALA A 551 -16.38 -43.16 -8.16
#